data_AF-A0A917ANK2-F1
#
_entry.id   AF-A0A917ANK2-F1
#
_cell.length_a   1.000
_cell.length_b   1.000
_cell.length_c   1.000
_cell.angle_alpha   90.00
_cell.angle_beta   90.00
_cell.angle_gamma   90.00
#
_symmetry.space_group_name_H-M   'P 1'
#
loop_
_entity.id
_entity.type
_entity.pdbx_description
1 polymer ?
#
loop_
_entity_poly.entity_id
_entity_poly.type
_entity_poly.pdbx_seq_one_letter_code
_entity_poly.pdbx_strand_id
1 'polypeptide(L)'
;MLNYIVFFGLIAVILIVYTMYGKYDNGEALERLKGNSYIETRLYQSLEQQGYPVRSQTYCGPYRIDLTLYDWLAIECDGKAYHSTPEQKAHDSKKNHYLRSQGWTVLRFTGSKIHNDLPGVLHKIEKTIHERS
;
A
#
# COMPACT_ATOMS: atom_id res chain seq x y z
N MET A 1 11.67 -48.22 -10.70
CA MET A 1 12.42 -47.04 -11.20
C MET A 1 11.50 -45.86 -11.55
N LEU A 2 10.40 -46.04 -12.29
CA LEU A 2 9.50 -44.93 -12.68
C LEU A 2 8.94 -44.12 -11.49
N ASN A 3 8.54 -44.77 -10.40
CA ASN A 3 7.92 -44.10 -9.25
C ASN A 3 8.86 -43.11 -8.54
N TYR A 4 10.17 -43.34 -8.60
CA TYR A 4 11.16 -42.44 -8.02
C TYR A 4 11.29 -41.18 -8.87
N ILE A 5 11.36 -41.32 -10.19
CA ILE A 5 11.47 -40.17 -11.11
C ILE A 5 10.30 -39.19 -10.92
N VAL A 6 9.07 -39.71 -10.79
CA VAL A 6 7.87 -38.90 -10.57
C VAL A 6 7.89 -38.21 -9.20
N PHE A 7 8.27 -38.93 -8.14
CA PHE A 7 8.33 -38.39 -6.78
C PHE A 7 9.37 -37.26 -6.64
N PHE A 8 10.57 -37.46 -7.18
CA PHE A 8 11.63 -36.44 -7.17
C PHE A 8 11.31 -35.28 -8.11
N GLY A 9 10.61 -35.52 -9.23
CA GLY A 9 10.09 -34.46 -10.09
C GLY A 9 9.07 -33.57 -9.36
N LEU A 10 8.13 -34.15 -8.61
CA LEU A 10 7.16 -33.41 -7.81
C LEU A 10 7.83 -32.57 -6.71
N ILE A 11 8.80 -33.15 -5.99
CA ILE A 11 9.57 -32.43 -4.97
C ILE A 11 10.35 -31.27 -5.59
N ALA A 12 10.98 -31.48 -6.76
CA ALA A 12 11.70 -30.42 -7.46
C ALA A 12 10.76 -29.30 -7.92
N VAL A 13 9.58 -29.63 -8.44
CA VAL A 13 8.56 -28.62 -8.80
C VAL A 13 8.08 -27.86 -7.58
N ILE A 14 7.80 -28.53 -6.46
CA ILE A 14 7.40 -27.88 -5.20
C ILE A 14 8.53 -26.99 -4.67
N LEU A 15 9.79 -27.42 -4.75
CA LEU A 15 10.95 -26.60 -4.36
C LEU A 15 11.14 -25.39 -5.27
N ILE A 16 10.96 -25.55 -6.59
CA ILE A 16 11.00 -24.45 -7.55
C ILE A 16 9.88 -23.46 -7.25
N VAL A 17 8.64 -23.94 -7.10
CA VAL A 17 7.49 -23.10 -6.72
C VAL A 17 7.76 -22.42 -5.38
N TYR A 18 8.25 -23.12 -4.36
CA TYR A 18 8.57 -22.57 -3.04
C TYR A 18 9.66 -21.49 -3.10
N THR A 19 10.71 -21.71 -3.89
CA THR A 19 11.79 -20.72 -4.09
C THR A 19 11.33 -19.52 -4.93
N MET A 20 10.38 -19.71 -5.86
CA MET A 20 9.73 -18.62 -6.59
C MET A 20 8.78 -17.81 -5.70
N TYR A 21 8.04 -18.45 -4.80
CA TYR A 21 7.20 -17.76 -3.80
C TYR A 21 8.03 -17.05 -2.72
N GLY A 22 9.17 -17.62 -2.30
CA GLY A 22 10.02 -17.10 -1.23
C GLY A 22 10.99 -15.98 -1.63
N LYS A 23 11.20 -15.75 -2.93
CA LYS A 23 12.05 -14.69 -3.48
C LYS A 23 11.29 -13.38 -3.75
N TYR A 24 10.33 -13.04 -2.91
CA TYR A 24 9.94 -11.63 -2.79
C TYR A 24 11.13 -10.90 -2.16
N ASP A 25 11.76 -10.03 -2.94
CA ASP A 25 12.99 -9.31 -2.59
C ASP A 25 12.77 -8.36 -1.41
N ASN A 26 12.95 -8.89 -0.19
CA ASN A 26 12.81 -8.15 1.04
C ASN A 26 13.84 -7.01 1.18
N GLY A 27 14.96 -7.05 0.44
CA GLY A 27 16.00 -6.02 0.51
C GLY A 27 15.59 -4.74 -0.22
N GLU A 28 15.18 -4.86 -1.49
CA GLU A 28 14.68 -3.71 -2.25
C GLU A 28 13.37 -3.16 -1.69
N ALA A 29 12.46 -4.03 -1.25
CA ALA A 29 11.21 -3.60 -0.63
C ALA A 29 11.45 -2.79 0.65
N LEU A 30 12.43 -3.18 1.48
CA LEU A 30 12.75 -2.46 2.70
C LEU A 30 13.32 -1.06 2.42
N GLU A 31 14.16 -0.92 1.39
CA GLU A 31 14.66 0.40 0.96
C GLU A 31 13.54 1.30 0.40
N ARG A 32 12.58 0.75 -0.36
CA ARG A 32 11.40 1.50 -0.88
C ARG A 32 10.47 2.00 0.24
N LEU A 33 10.53 1.36 1.40
CA LEU A 33 9.69 1.64 2.56
C LEU A 33 10.43 2.40 3.66
N LYS A 34 11.69 2.76 3.43
CA LYS A 34 12.51 3.49 4.39
C LYS A 34 11.87 4.86 4.69
N GLY A 35 11.61 5.10 5.97
CA GLY A 35 10.95 6.33 6.42
C GLY A 35 9.42 6.28 6.44
N ASN A 36 8.82 5.16 6.04
CA ASN A 36 7.39 4.92 6.22
C ASN A 36 7.06 4.52 7.66
N SER A 37 5.87 4.90 8.13
CA SER A 37 5.35 4.41 9.41
C SER A 37 4.90 2.95 9.31
N TYR A 38 4.73 2.27 10.46
CA TYR A 38 4.24 0.89 10.50
C TYR A 38 2.91 0.71 9.75
N ILE A 39 1.98 1.67 9.88
CA ILE A 39 0.67 1.60 9.22
C ILE A 39 0.77 1.81 7.71
N GLU A 40 1.68 2.67 7.25
CA GLU A 40 1.96 2.87 5.82
C GLU A 40 2.57 1.62 5.20
N THR A 41 3.58 1.04 5.87
CA THR A 41 4.22 -0.21 5.44
C THR A 41 3.23 -1.35 5.36
N ARG A 42 2.38 -1.52 6.37
CA ARG A 42 1.35 -2.58 6.40
C ARG A 42 0.37 -2.44 5.24
N LEU A 43 -0.11 -1.23 4.97
CA LEU A 43 -1.06 -1.00 3.88
C LEU A 43 -0.38 -1.16 2.51
N TYR A 44 0.85 -0.64 2.35
CA TYR A 44 1.65 -0.83 1.13
C TYR A 44 1.80 -2.31 0.79
N GLN A 45 2.28 -3.12 1.74
CA GLN A 45 2.53 -4.54 1.51
C GLN A 45 1.25 -5.29 1.13
N SER A 46 0.13 -4.92 1.73
CA SER A 46 -1.16 -5.54 1.43
C SER A 46 -1.65 -5.20 0.02
N LEU A 47 -1.48 -3.95 -0.41
CA LEU A 47 -1.80 -3.51 -1.78
C LEU A 47 -0.88 -4.17 -2.81
N GLU A 48 0.43 -4.25 -2.52
CA GLU A 48 1.42 -4.89 -3.38
C GLU A 48 1.13 -6.39 -3.55
N GLN A 49 0.79 -7.09 -2.46
CA GLN A 49 0.39 -8.50 -2.49
C GLN A 49 -0.87 -8.75 -3.32
N GLN A 50 -1.79 -7.79 -3.39
CA GLN A 50 -2.98 -7.85 -4.25
C GLN A 50 -2.69 -7.44 -5.71
N GLY A 51 -1.44 -7.09 -6.04
CA GLY A 51 -1.03 -6.73 -7.40
C GLY A 51 -1.34 -5.29 -7.80
N TYR A 52 -1.66 -4.41 -6.84
CA TYR A 52 -1.85 -2.99 -7.14
C TYR A 52 -0.51 -2.30 -7.40
N PRO A 53 -0.44 -1.35 -8.36
CA PRO A 53 0.76 -0.58 -8.65
C PRO A 53 0.96 0.52 -7.60
N VAL A 54 1.26 0.12 -6.36
CA VAL A 54 1.43 1.02 -5.22
C VAL A 54 2.81 1.64 -5.21
N ARG A 55 2.87 2.95 -4.95
CA ARG A 55 4.11 3.70 -4.71
C ARG A 55 4.02 4.43 -3.39
N SER A 56 5.13 4.50 -2.68
CA SER A 56 5.27 5.28 -1.44
C SER A 56 5.89 6.65 -1.73
N GLN A 57 5.70 7.59 -0.80
CA GLN A 57 6.48 8.85 -0.72
C GLN A 57 6.43 9.72 -2.00
N THR A 58 5.31 9.71 -2.72
CA THR A 58 5.15 10.50 -3.95
C THR A 58 4.92 11.98 -3.60
N TYR A 59 5.59 12.90 -4.28
CA TYR A 59 5.37 14.34 -4.09
C TYR A 59 4.41 14.91 -5.12
N CYS A 60 3.52 15.77 -4.66
CA CYS A 60 2.67 16.62 -5.49
C CYS A 60 2.83 18.07 -5.02
N GLY A 61 3.61 18.85 -5.77
CA GLY A 61 4.03 20.18 -5.34
C GLY A 61 4.74 20.14 -3.98
N PRO A 62 4.34 20.96 -3.00
CA PRO A 62 4.99 20.99 -1.69
C PRO A 62 4.57 19.83 -0.77
N TYR A 63 3.62 18.98 -1.18
CA TYR A 63 3.03 17.96 -0.31
C TYR A 63 3.53 16.56 -0.68
N ARG A 64 4.01 15.82 0.32
CA ARG A 64 4.28 14.39 0.23
C ARG A 64 2.98 13.61 0.47
N ILE A 65 2.66 12.70 -0.43
CA ILE A 65 1.56 11.72 -0.31
C ILE A 65 2.14 10.42 0.23
N ASP A 66 1.46 9.79 1.18
CA ASP A 66 1.99 8.58 1.83
C ASP A 66 2.05 7.41 0.84
N LEU A 67 0.92 7.10 0.18
CA LEU A 67 0.81 6.07 -0.84
C LEU A 67 0.02 6.57 -2.06
N THR A 68 0.39 6.13 -3.27
CA THR A 68 -0.35 6.42 -4.50
C THR A 68 -0.64 5.17 -5.32
N LEU A 69 -1.80 5.13 -5.99
CA LEU A 69 -2.16 4.16 -7.02
C LEU A 69 -2.52 4.88 -8.34
N TYR A 70 -2.09 4.32 -9.47
CA TYR A 70 -2.49 4.73 -10.84
C TYR A 70 -2.32 6.23 -11.19
N ASP A 71 -1.45 6.96 -10.49
CA ASP A 71 -1.24 8.42 -10.69
C ASP A 71 -2.47 9.32 -10.45
N TRP A 72 -3.55 8.78 -9.90
CA TRP A 72 -4.76 9.55 -9.61
C TRP A 72 -5.35 9.30 -8.23
N LEU A 73 -4.99 8.20 -7.55
CA LEU A 73 -5.48 7.89 -6.21
C LEU A 73 -4.37 8.15 -5.19
N ALA A 74 -4.61 9.09 -4.29
CA ALA A 74 -3.77 9.39 -3.14
C ALA A 74 -4.38 8.74 -1.89
N ILE A 75 -3.56 8.03 -1.12
CA ILE A 75 -3.95 7.38 0.13
C ILE A 75 -3.08 7.93 1.26
N GLU A 76 -3.75 8.45 2.29
CA GLU A 76 -3.14 9.08 3.46
C GLU A 76 -3.36 8.21 4.71
N CYS A 77 -2.28 7.92 5.42
CA CYS A 77 -2.26 7.08 6.62
C CYS A 77 -2.17 7.95 7.87
N ASP A 78 -3.31 8.24 8.49
CA ASP A 78 -3.40 9.18 9.60
C ASP A 78 -3.19 8.49 10.96
N GLY A 79 -1.95 8.51 11.46
CA GLY A 79 -1.61 8.06 12.81
C GLY A 79 -2.04 8.98 13.94
N LYS A 80 -2.51 10.21 13.66
CA LYS A 80 -2.77 11.28 14.64
C LYS A 80 -4.22 11.76 14.70
N ALA A 81 -5.15 10.98 14.15
CA ALA A 81 -6.55 11.35 13.99
C ALA A 81 -7.23 11.97 15.24
N TYR A 82 -6.79 11.61 16.46
CA TYR A 82 -7.36 12.08 17.73
C TYR A 82 -6.54 13.13 18.49
N HIS A 83 -5.34 13.49 18.01
CA HIS A 83 -4.43 14.45 18.67
C HIS A 83 -3.89 15.52 17.71
N SER A 84 -4.76 16.07 16.87
CA SER A 84 -4.37 17.11 15.89
C SER A 84 -4.64 18.53 16.42
N THR A 85 -3.63 19.40 16.34
CA THR A 85 -3.78 20.84 16.66
C THR A 85 -4.58 21.56 15.56
N PRO A 86 -5.13 22.77 15.83
CA PRO A 86 -5.79 23.58 14.80
C PRO A 86 -4.90 23.84 13.57
N GLU A 87 -3.61 24.05 13.78
CA GLU A 87 -2.62 24.31 12.72
C GLU A 87 -2.43 23.07 11.83
N GLN A 88 -2.36 21.88 12.43
CA GLN A 88 -2.27 20.61 11.70
C GLN A 88 -3.53 20.36 10.86
N LYS A 89 -4.71 20.64 11.42
CA LYS A 89 -5.99 20.53 10.68
C LYS A 89 -6.05 21.50 9.51
N ALA A 90 -5.59 22.75 9.70
CA ALA A 90 -5.53 23.74 8.64
C ALA A 90 -4.54 23.33 7.54
N HIS A 91 -3.38 22.80 7.92
CA HIS A 91 -2.39 22.26 6.98
C HIS A 91 -2.97 21.09 6.17
N ASP A 92 -3.59 20.11 6.82
CA ASP A 92 -4.18 18.94 6.14
C ASP A 92 -5.34 19.33 5.23
N SER A 93 -6.13 20.33 5.62
CA SER A 93 -7.17 20.92 4.77
C SER A 93 -6.57 21.52 3.50
N LYS A 94 -5.50 22.32 3.63
CA LYS A 94 -4.78 22.91 2.48
C LYS A 94 -4.19 21.83 1.58
N LYS A 95 -3.55 20.81 2.15
CA LYS A 95 -3.02 19.66 1.42
C LYS A 95 -4.12 18.95 0.63
N ASN A 96 -5.24 18.60 1.29
CA ASN A 96 -6.35 17.91 0.63
C ASN A 96 -6.95 18.75 -0.51
N HIS A 97 -7.10 20.05 -0.32
CA HIS A 97 -7.58 20.95 -1.37
C HIS A 97 -6.62 21.00 -2.55
N TYR A 98 -5.32 21.15 -2.28
CA TYR A 98 -4.29 21.17 -3.31
C TYR A 98 -4.28 19.87 -4.12
N LEU A 99 -4.22 18.71 -3.46
CA LEU A 99 -4.21 17.40 -4.14
C LEU A 99 -5.44 17.24 -5.04
N ARG A 100 -6.63 17.58 -4.54
CA ARG A 100 -7.87 17.53 -5.34
C ARG A 100 -7.82 18.46 -6.55
N SER A 101 -7.27 19.66 -6.40
CA SER A 101 -7.07 20.60 -7.51
C SER A 101 -6.13 20.07 -8.59
N GLN A 102 -5.21 19.17 -8.21
CA GLN A 102 -4.28 18.49 -9.12
C GLN A 102 -4.84 17.17 -9.68
N GLY A 103 -6.14 16.89 -9.50
CA GLY A 103 -6.80 15.72 -10.08
C GLY A 103 -6.77 14.44 -9.23
N TRP A 104 -6.21 14.51 -8.02
CA TRP A 104 -6.15 13.37 -7.11
C TRP A 104 -7.50 13.11 -6.43
N THR A 105 -7.94 11.85 -6.46
CA THR A 105 -8.89 11.33 -5.47
C THR A 105 -8.11 11.06 -4.18
N VAL A 106 -8.53 11.64 -3.06
CA VAL A 106 -7.84 11.47 -1.78
C VAL A 106 -8.67 10.59 -0.84
N LEU A 107 -8.12 9.44 -0.44
CA LEU A 107 -8.65 8.60 0.63
C LEU A 107 -7.75 8.76 1.87
N ARG A 108 -8.37 8.91 3.05
CA ARG A 108 -7.65 9.00 4.32
C ARG A 108 -8.17 7.92 5.26
N PHE A 109 -7.24 7.17 5.85
CA PHE A 109 -7.56 6.12 6.82
C PHE A 109 -6.80 6.38 8.10
N THR A 110 -7.49 6.24 9.24
CA THR A 110 -6.82 6.33 10.54
C THR A 110 -5.94 5.10 10.75
N GLY A 111 -4.84 5.26 11.48
CA GLY A 111 -3.95 4.14 11.83
C GLY A 111 -4.70 3.01 12.55
N SER A 112 -5.66 3.35 13.41
CA SER A 112 -6.54 2.37 14.06
C SER A 112 -7.39 1.60 13.05
N LYS A 113 -7.93 2.25 12.02
CA LYS A 113 -8.70 1.56 10.98
C LYS A 113 -7.82 0.63 10.14
N ILE A 114 -6.63 1.07 9.75
CA ILE A 114 -5.65 0.22 9.03
C ILE A 114 -5.24 -0.98 9.88
N HIS A 115 -5.10 -0.81 11.19
CA HIS A 115 -4.70 -1.88 12.09
C HIS A 115 -5.83 -2.89 12.34
N ASN A 116 -7.02 -2.40 12.65
CA ASN A 116 -8.14 -3.22 13.14
C ASN A 116 -9.07 -3.74 12.03
N ASP A 117 -9.14 -3.04 10.90
CA ASP A 117 -10.06 -3.35 9.79
C ASP A 117 -9.37 -3.14 8.44
N LEU A 118 -8.24 -3.81 8.26
CA LEU A 118 -7.51 -3.80 6.99
C LEU A 118 -8.37 -4.28 5.80
N PRO A 119 -9.18 -5.36 5.91
CA PRO A 119 -10.06 -5.77 4.82
C PRO A 119 -11.05 -4.68 4.40
N GLY A 120 -11.66 -3.95 5.35
CA GLY A 120 -12.56 -2.84 5.05
C GLY A 120 -11.85 -1.65 4.39
N VAL A 121 -10.58 -1.39 4.76
CA VAL A 121 -9.74 -0.39 4.07
C VAL A 121 -9.50 -0.78 2.62
N LEU A 122 -9.04 -2.02 2.37
CA LEU A 122 -8.79 -2.53 1.02
C LEU A 122 -10.05 -2.52 0.17
N HIS A 123 -11.18 -2.98 0.72
CA HIS A 123 -12.46 -2.94 0.03
C HIS A 123 -12.88 -1.52 -0.38
N LYS A 124 -12.64 -0.52 0.47
CA LYS A 124 -12.93 0.88 0.13
C LYS A 124 -12.02 1.39 -1.00
N ILE A 125 -10.75 1.01 -1.00
CA ILE A 125 -9.80 1.34 -2.07
C ILE A 125 -10.25 0.69 -3.38
N GLU A 126 -10.50 -0.61 -3.37
CA GLU A 126 -11.03 -1.41 -4.49
C GLU A 126 -12.29 -0.78 -5.10
N LYS A 127 -13.29 -0.48 -4.26
CA LYS A 127 -14.51 0.17 -4.69
C LYS A 127 -14.23 1.51 -5.39
N THR A 128 -13.31 2.30 -4.84
CA THR A 128 -12.94 3.60 -5.43
C THR A 128 -12.23 3.44 -6.78
N ILE A 129 -11.43 2.38 -6.95
CA ILE A 129 -10.81 2.02 -8.24
C ILE A 129 -11.89 1.63 -9.24
N HIS A 130 -12.81 0.74 -8.87
CA HIS A 130 -13.88 0.29 -9.75
C HIS A 130 -14.86 1.39 -10.17
N GLU A 131 -15.13 2.38 -9.30
CA GLU A 131 -16.00 3.52 -9.64
C GLU A 131 -15.38 4.49 -10.66
N ARG A 132 -14.07 4.40 -10.93
CA ARG A 132 -13.35 5.28 -11.86
C ARG A 132 -12.88 4.59 -13.14
N SER A 133 -12.92 3.25 -13.19
CA SER A 133 -12.66 2.41 -14.37
C SER A 133 -13.86 2.36 -15.30
#